data_AF-A0A536NZQ3-F1
#
_entry.id   AF-A0A536NZQ3-F1
#
_cell.length_a   1.000
_cell.length_b   1.000
_cell.length_c   1.000
_cell.angle_alpha   90.00
_cell.angle_beta   90.00
_cell.angle_gamma   90.00
#
_symmetry.space_group_name_H-M   'P 1'
#
loop_
_entity.id
_entity.type
_entity.pdbx_description
1 polymer ?
#
loop_
_entity_poly.entity_id
_entity_poly.type
_entity_poly.pdbx_seq_one_letter_code
_entity_poly.pdbx_strand_id
1 'polypeptide(L)' 'MKADEWRARIAEYGRTLRKPPQGDFETADVIPLQGQEGSAWSVWYRLWTIEEGKSDLAVELTVYYDGQTVEIDADGLRVE' A
#
# COMPACT_ATOMS: atom_id res chain seq x y z
N MET A 1 -5.28 -0.10 10.80
CA MET A 1 -4.31 0.94 11.26
C MET A 1 -4.72 2.34 10.79
N LYS A 2 -4.40 3.42 11.52
CA LYS A 2 -4.77 4.81 11.12
C LYS A 2 -3.73 5.39 10.15
N ALA A 3 -4.17 6.19 9.17
CA ALA A 3 -3.31 6.89 8.20
C ALA A 3 -2.22 7.77 8.85
N ASP A 4 -2.43 8.18 10.10
CA ASP A 4 -1.46 8.97 10.87
C ASP A 4 -0.24 8.14 11.33
N GLU A 5 -0.43 6.89 11.73
CA GLU A 5 0.68 5.98 12.08
C GLU A 5 1.55 5.65 10.87
N TRP A 6 0.94 5.59 9.68
CA TRP A 6 1.67 5.43 8.43
C TRP A 6 2.56 6.64 8.15
N ARG A 7 2.04 7.85 8.31
CA ARG A 7 2.83 9.07 8.16
C ARG A 7 3.95 9.14 9.18
N ALA A 8 3.69 8.75 10.43
CA ALA A 8 4.69 8.69 11.48
C ALA A 8 5.81 7.70 11.14
N ARG A 9 5.48 6.45 10.80
CA ARG A 9 6.49 5.44 10.39
C ARG A 9 7.31 5.93 9.20
N ILE A 10 6.68 6.50 8.18
CA ILE A 10 7.40 6.95 6.98
C ILE A 10 8.28 8.16 7.26
N ALA A 11 7.83 9.07 8.14
CA ALA A 11 8.64 10.17 8.64
C ALA A 11 9.80 9.67 9.54
N GLU A 12 9.60 8.61 10.33
CA GLU A 12 10.67 7.95 11.10
C GLU A 12 11.73 7.31 10.19
N TYR A 13 11.33 6.80 9.02
CA TYR A 13 12.26 6.38 7.97
C TYR A 13 12.97 7.56 7.27
N GLY A 14 12.67 8.81 7.66
CA GLY A 14 13.31 10.03 7.15
C GLY A 14 12.94 10.37 5.71
N ARG A 15 11.97 9.67 5.12
CA ARG A 15 11.69 9.69 3.69
C ARG A 15 10.45 10.50 3.36
N THR A 16 10.52 11.36 2.35
CA THR A 16 9.34 12.09 1.88
C THR A 16 8.64 11.29 0.79
N LEU A 17 7.43 10.80 1.06
CA LEU A 17 6.63 10.11 0.03
C LEU A 17 6.30 11.04 -1.11
N ARG A 18 6.47 10.53 -2.32
CA ARG A 18 6.00 11.13 -3.54
C ARG A 18 4.92 10.24 -4.14
N LYS A 19 3.90 10.86 -4.73
CA LYS A 19 2.97 10.13 -5.59
C LYS A 19 3.76 9.50 -6.74
N PRO A 20 3.59 8.20 -7.02
CA PRO A 20 4.27 7.57 -8.15
C PRO A 20 3.86 8.23 -9.48
N PRO A 21 4.73 8.16 -10.50
CA PRO A 21 4.38 8.63 -11.85
C PRO A 21 3.16 7.88 -12.39
N GLN A 22 2.38 8.56 -13.24
CA GLN A 22 1.18 7.99 -13.85
C GLN A 22 1.55 6.75 -14.67
N GLY A 23 0.93 5.61 -14.38
CA GLY A 23 1.23 4.30 -14.97
C GLY A 23 1.95 3.32 -14.04
N ASP A 24 2.67 3.80 -13.01
CA ASP A 24 3.38 2.88 -12.10
C ASP A 24 2.42 2.18 -11.12
N PHE A 25 1.23 2.74 -10.90
CA PHE A 25 0.14 2.07 -10.18
C PHE A 25 -0.28 0.74 -10.84
N GLU A 26 -0.06 0.58 -12.15
CA GLU A 26 -0.33 -0.68 -12.87
C GLU A 26 0.70 -1.77 -12.52
N THR A 27 1.83 -1.40 -11.91
CA THR A 27 2.84 -2.34 -11.40
C THR A 27 2.58 -2.79 -9.97
N ALA A 28 1.47 -2.34 -9.37
CA ALA A 28 1.04 -2.86 -8.07
C ALA A 28 0.70 -4.34 -8.19
N ASP A 29 1.22 -5.13 -7.26
CA ASP A 29 0.92 -6.54 -7.20
C ASP A 29 -0.40 -6.70 -6.45
N VAL A 30 -1.44 -7.14 -7.16
CA VAL A 30 -2.80 -7.29 -6.62
C VAL A 30 -3.15 -8.77 -6.66
N ILE A 31 -3.13 -9.38 -5.48
CA ILE A 31 -3.36 -10.81 -5.30
C ILE A 31 -4.77 -11.01 -4.74
N PRO A 32 -5.70 -11.64 -5.49
CA PRO A 32 -7.02 -11.95 -4.96
C PRO A 32 -6.92 -13.00 -3.85
N LEU A 33 -7.46 -12.68 -2.68
CA LEU A 33 -7.58 -13.61 -1.55
C LEU A 33 -8.82 -14.48 -1.76
N GLN A 34 -8.61 -15.78 -2.02
CA GLN A 34 -9.71 -16.73 -2.17
C GLN A 34 -10.13 -17.29 -0.82
N GLY A 35 -11.45 -17.39 -0.58
CA GLY A 35 -12.03 -18.06 0.59
C GLY A 35 -12.63 -17.16 1.68
N GLN A 36 -12.75 -15.86 1.45
CA GLN A 36 -13.52 -14.96 2.32
C GLN A 36 -14.91 -14.68 1.73
N GLU A 37 -15.89 -14.41 2.61
CA GLU A 37 -17.19 -13.87 2.20
C GLU A 37 -17.00 -12.45 1.67
N GLY A 38 -16.92 -12.31 0.35
CA GLY A 38 -16.65 -11.05 -0.34
C GLY A 38 -15.47 -11.15 -1.32
N SER A 39 -15.20 -10.05 -2.04
CA SER A 39 -14.01 -9.94 -2.87
C SER A 39 -12.91 -9.27 -2.06
N ALA A 40 -11.90 -10.02 -1.66
CA ALA A 40 -10.74 -9.50 -0.96
C ALA A 40 -9.49 -9.58 -1.85
N TRP A 41 -8.65 -8.55 -1.79
CA TRP A 41 -7.37 -8.49 -2.51
C TRP A 41 -6.27 -8.01 -1.59
N SER A 42 -5.16 -8.74 -1.56
CA SER A 42 -3.92 -8.23 -0.99
C SER A 42 -3.21 -7.41 -2.07
N VAL A 43 -2.92 -6.15 -1.75
CA VAL A 43 -2.24 -5.19 -2.62
C VAL A 43 -0.88 -4.92 -2.02
N TRP A 44 0.16 -5.23 -2.79
CA TRP A 44 1.53 -4.93 -2.45
C TRP A 44 2.09 -3.90 -3.44
N TYR A 45 2.63 -2.80 -2.92
CA TYR A 45 3.12 -1.71 -3.75
C TYR A 45 4.40 -1.10 -3.20
N ARG A 46 5.39 -0.89 -4.07
CA ARG A 46 6.62 -0.17 -3.72
C ARG A 46 6.37 1.34 -3.74
N LEU A 47 6.66 1.97 -2.62
CA LEU A 47 6.50 3.40 -2.41
C LEU A 47 7.58 4.18 -3.12
N TRP A 48 7.20 5.38 -3.56
CA TRP A 48 8.12 6.32 -4.16
C TRP A 48 8.47 7.41 -3.16
N THR A 49 9.75 7.77 -3.11
CA THR A 49 10.25 8.88 -2.30
C THR A 49 10.85 9.96 -3.17
N ILE A 50 10.93 11.17 -2.63
CA ILE A 50 11.56 12.30 -3.32
C ILE A 50 13.07 12.10 -3.43
N GLU A 51 13.70 11.48 -2.43
CA GLU A 51 15.16 11.34 -2.35
C GLU A 51 15.71 10.34 -3.38
N GLU A 52 15.04 9.19 -3.56
CA GLU A 52 15.57 8.08 -4.38
C GLU A 52 14.66 7.69 -5.55
N GLY A 53 13.47 8.28 -5.65
CA GLY A 53 12.48 7.86 -6.65
C GLY A 53 11.78 6.58 -6.23
N LYS A 54 12.08 5.44 -6.87
CA LYS A 54 11.48 4.15 -6.48
C LYS A 54 12.22 3.64 -5.25
N SER A 55 11.64 3.93 -4.08
CA SER A 55 12.23 3.47 -2.84
C SER A 55 11.98 1.99 -2.64
N ASP A 56 12.83 1.46 -1.80
CA ASP A 56 12.79 0.10 -1.31
C ASP A 56 11.67 -0.12 -0.25
N LEU A 57 11.03 0.97 0.19
CA LEU A 57 9.83 0.90 1.03
C LEU A 57 8.68 0.25 0.25
N ALA A 58 8.04 -0.77 0.81
CA ALA A 58 6.85 -1.40 0.26
C ALA A 58 5.69 -1.36 1.27
N VAL A 59 4.49 -1.07 0.78
CA VAL A 59 3.24 -1.08 1.54
C VAL A 59 2.44 -2.32 1.19
N GLU A 60 2.01 -3.04 2.21
CA GLU A 60 1.07 -4.16 2.11
C GLU A 60 -0.29 -3.71 2.64
N LEU A 61 -1.32 -3.88 1.82
CA LEU A 61 -2.71 -3.49 2.12
C LEU A 61 -3.61 -4.68 1.80
N THR A 62 -4.70 -4.82 2.51
CA THR A 62 -5.78 -5.74 2.15
C THR A 62 -7.04 -4.94 1.89
N VAL A 63 -7.55 -5.04 0.67
CA VAL A 63 -8.77 -4.40 0.22
C VAL A 63 -9.89 -5.43 0.28
N TYR A 64 -10.92 -5.14 1.05
CA TYR A 64 -12.14 -5.94 1.14
C TYR A 64 -13.27 -5.19 0.42
N TYR A 65 -13.98 -5.88 -0.45
CA TYR A 65 -15.10 -5.35 -1.19
C TYR A 65 -16.28 -6.30 -1.13
N ASP A 66 -17.38 -5.79 -0.58
CA ASP A 66 -18.63 -6.51 -0.42
C ASP A 66 -19.67 -6.14 -1.50
N GLY A 67 -19.25 -5.54 -2.62
CA GLY A 67 -20.18 -5.09 -3.67
C GLY A 67 -20.83 -3.73 -3.44
N GLN A 68 -20.77 -3.19 -2.21
CA GLN A 68 -21.31 -1.87 -1.86
C GLN A 68 -20.28 -0.96 -1.16
N THR A 69 -19.45 -1.55 -0.31
CA THR A 69 -18.45 -0.82 0.50
C THR A 69 -17.07 -1.38 0.19
N VAL A 70 -16.09 -0.48 0.08
CA VAL A 70 -14.67 -0.82 0.03
C VAL A 70 -14.10 -0.54 1.41
N GLU A 71 -13.65 -1.58 2.09
CA GLU A 71 -12.84 -1.49 3.30
C GLU A 71 -11.38 -1.73 2.92
N ILE A 72 -10.49 -0.86 3.40
CA ILE A 72 -9.05 -0.99 3.15
C ILE A 72 -8.40 -1.12 4.50
N ASP A 73 -7.88 -2.31 4.77
CA ASP A 73 -6.99 -2.52 5.90
C ASP A 73 -5.55 -2.40 5.45
N ALA A 74 -4.75 -1.71 6.25
CA ALA A 74 -3.36 -1.49 5.95
C ALA A 74 -2.55 -2.41 6.87
N ASP A 75 -1.98 -3.47 6.29
CA ASP A 75 -1.36 -4.57 7.03
C ASP A 75 0.00 -4.15 7.60
N GLY A 76 0.85 -3.54 6.77
CA GLY A 76 2.14 -3.05 7.25
C GLY A 76 3.06 -2.46 6.19
N LEU A 77 4.05 -1.69 6.68
CA LEU A 77 5.14 -1.13 5.87
C LEU A 77 6.39 -2.00 6.04
N ARG A 78 6.92 -2.50 4.92
CA ARG A 78 8.18 -3.25 4.84
C ARG A 78 9.25 -2.44 4.13
N VAL A 79 10.50 -2.78 4.42
CA VAL A 79 11.72 -2.30 3.75
C VAL A 79 12.41 -3.57 3.25
N GLU A 80 12.77 -3.62 1.97
CA GLU A 80 13.44 -4.72 1.28
C GLU A 80 14.97 -4.52 1.11
#